data_AF-A0A4Q6G8F5-F1
#
_entry.id   AF-A0A4Q6G8F5-F1
#
_cell.length_a   1.000
_cell.length_b   1.000
_cell.length_c   1.000
_cell.angle_alpha   90.00
_cell.angle_beta   90.00
_cell.angle_gamma   90.00
#
_symmetry.space_group_name_H-M   'P 1'
#
loop_
_entity.id
_entity.type
_entity.pdbx_description
1 polymer ?
#
loop_
_entity_poly.entity_id
_entity_poly.type
_entity_poly.pdbx_seq_one_letter_code
_entity_poly.pdbx_strand_id
1 'polypeptide(L)' 'MPAIVFRPASLADIDSIIALVTSAYRGDASRQGWTTEADLLDGQRVDAEGLRHDIQRPQSLILLALHDGELLACAHLAI' A
#
# COMPACT_ATOMS: atom_id res chain seq x y z
N MET A 1 -23.83 5.26 -4.95
CA MET A 1 -22.40 4.90 -4.95
C MET A 1 -21.94 4.91 -3.51
N PRO A 2 -21.42 3.80 -2.97
CA PRO A 2 -20.87 3.84 -1.62
C PRO A 2 -19.68 4.81 -1.58
N ALA A 3 -19.59 5.61 -0.52
CA ALA A 3 -18.59 6.65 -0.41
C ALA A 3 -17.21 6.05 -0.12
N ILE A 4 -16.16 6.59 -0.75
CA ILE A 4 -14.78 6.27 -0.35
C ILE A 4 -14.48 7.02 0.94
N VAL A 5 -13.99 6.30 1.95
CA VAL A 5 -13.58 6.86 3.24
C VAL A 5 -12.06 6.89 3.30
N PHE A 6 -11.52 8.03 3.70
CA PHE A 6 -10.08 8.19 3.92
C PHE A 6 -9.75 8.26 5.40
N ARG A 7 -8.70 7.56 5.84
CA ARG A 7 -8.20 7.64 7.21
C ARG A 7 -6.70 7.35 7.32
N PRO A 8 -6.02 7.83 8.37
CA PRO A 8 -4.67 7.37 8.69
C PRO A 8 -4.63 5.86 8.94
N ALA A 9 -3.52 5.24 8.55
CA ALA A 9 -3.21 3.88 8.92
C ALA A 9 -2.88 3.78 10.41
N SER A 10 -3.25 2.65 10.99
CA SER A 10 -2.86 2.21 12.33
C SER A 10 -1.96 0.98 12.22
N LEU A 11 -1.34 0.57 13.33
CA LEU A 11 -0.54 -0.66 13.35
C LEU A 11 -1.34 -1.91 12.98
N ALA A 12 -2.67 -1.90 13.12
CA ALA A 12 -3.54 -3.00 12.73
C ALA A 12 -3.68 -3.15 11.20
N ASP A 13 -3.30 -2.13 10.42
CA ASP A 13 -3.46 -2.13 8.97
C ASP A 13 -2.22 -2.68 8.24
N ILE A 14 -1.13 -2.97 8.96
CA ILE A 14 0.18 -3.35 8.38
C ILE A 14 0.04 -4.52 7.41
N ASP A 15 -0.60 -5.61 7.84
CA ASP A 15 -0.72 -6.82 7.00
C ASP A 15 -1.56 -6.55 5.74
N SER A 16 -2.63 -5.77 5.86
CA SER A 16 -3.48 -5.38 4.74
C SER A 16 -2.75 -4.47 3.75
N ILE A 17 -1.91 -3.56 4.24
CA ILE A 17 -1.09 -2.68 3.38
C ILE A 17 -0.03 -3.51 2.64
N ILE A 18 0.65 -4.45 3.31
CA ILE A 18 1.62 -5.34 2.66
C ILE A 18 0.94 -6.16 1.56
N ALA A 19 -0.23 -6.75 1.85
CA ALA A 19 -0.99 -7.52 0.87
C ALA A 19 -1.39 -6.65 -0.34
N LEU A 20 -1.92 -5.45 -0.10
CA LEU A 20 -2.32 -4.51 -1.13
C LEU A 20 -1.13 -4.12 -2.01
N VAL A 21 -0.04 -3.62 -1.41
CA VAL A 21 1.16 -3.19 -2.16
C VAL A 21 1.73 -4.38 -2.94
N THR A 22 1.82 -5.56 -2.35
CA THR A 22 2.30 -6.76 -3.04
C THR A 22 1.43 -7.09 -4.26
N SER A 23 0.11 -6.99 -4.14
CA SER A 23 -0.83 -7.26 -5.24
C SER A 23 -0.74 -6.22 -6.37
N ALA A 24 -0.48 -4.95 -6.04
CA ALA A 24 -0.33 -3.88 -7.02
C ALA A 24 0.88 -4.09 -7.95
N TYR A 25 1.92 -4.77 -7.45
CA TYR A 25 3.11 -5.12 -8.22
C TYR A 25 3.11 -6.55 -8.77
N ARG A 26 2.27 -7.45 -8.24
CA ARG A 26 2.12 -8.84 -8.72
C ARG A 26 0.67 -9.15 -9.06
N GLY A 27 0.31 -8.97 -10.33
CA GLY A 27 -0.98 -9.36 -10.90
C GLY A 27 -0.96 -9.23 -12.43
N ASP A 28 -1.88 -9.92 -13.12
CA ASP A 28 -1.96 -9.95 -14.60
C ASP A 28 -2.02 -8.56 -15.26
N ALA A 29 -2.38 -7.51 -14.52
CA ALA A 29 -2.33 -6.12 -14.98
C ALA A 29 -0.90 -5.61 -15.27
N SER A 30 0.14 -6.16 -14.62
CA SER A 30 1.54 -5.85 -14.93
C SER A 30 2.09 -6.62 -16.13
N ARG A 31 1.38 -7.67 -16.61
CA ARG A 31 1.77 -8.46 -17.79
C ARG A 31 1.23 -7.94 -19.11
N GLN A 32 0.33 -6.96 -19.08
CA GLN A 32 -0.34 -6.42 -20.28
C GLN A 32 0.24 -5.08 -20.76
N GLY A 33 1.26 -4.53 -20.08
CA GLY A 33 1.97 -3.30 -20.48
C GLY A 33 3.27 -3.58 -21.24
N TRP A 34 3.58 -2.78 -22.26
CA TRP A 34 4.71 -2.91 -23.21
C TRP A 34 6.13 -2.88 -22.59
N THR A 35 6.29 -2.72 -21.27
CA THR A 35 7.61 -2.70 -20.60
C THR A 35 7.68 -3.67 -19.43
N THR A 36 8.27 -4.85 -19.66
CA THR A 36 8.47 -5.91 -18.67
C THR A 36 9.63 -5.56 -17.71
N GLU A 37 9.38 -4.67 -16.74
CA GLU A 37 10.29 -4.45 -15.60
C GLU A 37 9.97 -5.42 -14.43
N ALA A 38 8.96 -6.29 -14.59
CA ALA A 38 8.55 -7.27 -13.57
C ALA A 38 9.68 -8.24 -13.16
N ASP A 39 10.65 -8.48 -14.05
CA ASP A 39 11.78 -9.39 -13.82
C ASP A 39 13.00 -8.70 -13.15
N LEU A 40 12.99 -7.37 -13.03
CA LEU A 40 14.07 -6.59 -12.38
C LEU A 40 13.74 -6.23 -10.92
N LEU A 41 12.50 -6.43 -10.50
CA LEU A 41 11.96 -5.94 -9.22
C LEU A 41 11.52 -7.11 -8.34
N ASP A 42 12.46 -8.03 -8.07
CA ASP A 42 12.21 -9.12 -7.12
C ASP A 42 12.54 -8.64 -5.69
N GLY A 43 11.53 -8.62 -4.81
CA GLY A 43 11.68 -8.23 -3.40
C GLY A 43 10.43 -7.61 -2.78
N GLN A 44 10.34 -7.70 -1.45
CA GLN A 44 9.32 -6.98 -0.66
C GLN A 44 9.61 -5.47 -0.78
N ARG A 45 8.69 -4.72 -1.40
CA ARG A 45 8.81 -3.25 -1.50
C ARG A 45 8.57 -2.54 -0.18
N VAL A 46 7.80 -3.20 0.67
CA VAL A 46 7.36 -2.72 1.97
C VAL A 46 7.35 -3.91 2.91
N ASP A 47 7.92 -3.75 4.10
CA ASP A 47 7.87 -4.75 5.17
C ASP A 47 7.19 -4.18 6.42
N ALA A 48 6.88 -5.07 7.36
CA ALA A 48 6.13 -4.71 8.56
C ALA A 48 6.88 -3.75 9.49
N GLU A 49 8.21 -3.82 9.52
CA GLU A 49 9.02 -2.98 10.40
C GLU A 49 9.14 -1.56 9.83
N GLY A 50 9.35 -1.43 8.53
CA GLY A 50 9.31 -0.15 7.81
C GLY A 50 7.96 0.55 7.98
N LEU A 51 6.84 -0.19 7.80
CA LEU A 51 5.51 0.37 8.03
C LEU A 51 5.28 0.79 9.47
N ARG A 52 5.70 -0.02 10.45
CA ARG A 52 5.60 0.34 11.86
C ARG A 52 6.36 1.63 12.15
N HIS A 53 7.59 1.73 11.64
CA HIS A 53 8.39 2.95 11.75
C HIS A 53 7.67 4.16 11.14
N ASP A 54 7.20 4.04 9.89
CA ASP A 54 6.56 5.15 9.18
C ASP A 54 5.22 5.57 9.80
N ILE A 55 4.45 4.64 10.38
CA ILE A 55 3.20 4.95 11.10
C ILE A 55 3.49 5.73 12.38
N GLN A 56 4.59 5.43 13.08
CA GLN A 56 4.94 6.05 14.35
C GLN A 56 5.82 7.29 14.21
N ARG A 57 6.41 7.50 13.02
CA ARG A 57 7.33 8.60 12.78
C ARG A 57 6.60 9.95 12.80
N PRO A 58 7.11 10.96 13.53
CA PRO A 58 6.62 12.32 13.39
C PRO A 58 6.70 12.81 11.94
N GLN A 59 5.75 13.65 11.52
CA GLN A 59 5.69 14.21 10.15
C GLN A 59 5.60 13.15 9.03
N SER A 60 5.12 11.95 9.37
CA SER A 60 4.81 10.87 8.45
C SER A 60 3.32 10.54 8.55
N LEU A 61 2.68 10.28 7.41
CA LEU A 61 1.30 9.84 7.32
C LEU A 61 1.16 8.78 6.23
N ILE A 62 0.67 7.62 6.62
CA ILE A 62 0.15 6.63 5.66
C ILE A 62 -1.36 6.82 5.60
N LEU A 63 -1.87 7.29 4.46
CA LEU A 63 -3.29 7.51 4.21
C LEU A 63 -3.89 6.29 3.51
N LEU A 64 -5.02 5.80 4.02
CA LEU A 64 -5.77 4.67 3.46
C LEU A 64 -7.05 5.18 2.80
N ALA A 65 -7.43 4.56 1.69
CA ALA A 65 -8.72 4.74 1.03
C ALA A 65 -9.52 3.44 1.10
N LEU A 66 -10.72 3.50 1.68
CA LEU A 66 -11.58 2.36 1.88
C LEU A 66 -12.92 2.51 1.16
N HIS A 67 -13.44 1.40 0.65
CA HIS A 67 -14.78 1.30 0.08
C HIS A 67 -15.53 0.17 0.78
N ASP A 68 -16.64 0.49 1.47
CA ASP A 68 -17.40 -0.48 2.26
C ASP A 68 -16.55 -1.30 3.25
N GLY A 69 -15.50 -0.67 3.79
CA GLY A 69 -14.55 -1.29 4.73
C GLY A 69 -13.41 -2.07 4.07
N GLU A 70 -13.44 -2.27 2.75
CA GLU A 70 -12.34 -2.86 1.98
C GLU A 70 -11.27 -1.83 1.68
N LEU A 71 -10.01 -2.18 1.91
CA LEU A 71 -8.87 -1.33 1.60
C LEU A 71 -8.56 -1.37 0.09
N LEU A 72 -8.71 -0.24 -0.60
CA LEU A 72 -8.49 -0.14 -2.04
C LEU A 72 -7.15 0.50 -2.44
N ALA A 73 -6.66 1.43 -1.62
CA ALA A 73 -5.43 2.18 -1.92
C ALA A 73 -4.74 2.67 -0.65
N CYS A 74 -3.43 2.92 -0.74
CA CYS A 74 -2.66 3.62 0.28
C CYS A 74 -1.67 4.60 -0.35
N ALA A 75 -1.32 5.66 0.38
CA ALA A 75 -0.27 6.60 0.02
C ALA A 75 0.55 7.00 1.26
N HIS A 76 1.88 7.07 1.11
CA HIS A 76 2.78 7.54 2.16
C HIS A 76 3.20 8.99 1.87
N LEU A 77 3.04 9.85 2.88
CA LEU A 77 3.38 11.27 2.85
C LEU A 77 4.38 11.53 3.98
N ALA A 78 5.49 12.16 3.63
CA ALA A 78 6.59 12.42 4.54
C ALA A 78 7.27 13.75 4.18
N ILE A 79 7.69 14.49 5.20
CA ILE A 79 8.51 15.71 5.09
C ILE A 79 9.88 15.45 5.73
#